data_AF-A0A8T4XXV3-F1
#
_entry.id   AF-A0A8T4XXV3-F1
#
_cell.length_a   1.000
_cell.length_b   1.000
_cell.length_c   1.000
_cell.angle_alpha   90.00
_cell.angle_beta   90.00
_cell.angle_gamma   90.00
#
_symmetry.space_group_name_H-M   'P 1'
#
loop_
_entity.id
_entity.type
_entity.pdbx_description
1 polymer ?
#
loop_
_entity_poly.entity_id
_entity_poly.type
_entity_poly.pdbx_seq_one_letter_code
_entity_poly.pdbx_strand_id
1 'polypeptide(L)'
;MVVLRGHGVLEALRLLSADKVPVFQVDSSKVKVKSLQPGLRPITLEAVIKAGVEGPRLPYKSFDVQIEEEIPSIEVDLNELNVWKRVGGRRLRVYDSTMELLYEDWPTPLVKLRFFSSEDRSVWAKLEGANPYSNSVKDRIGWSMIMSALEEGKLGDILYEATSTNTGIAITAIANLLGRKTRLFIPKTIQKASDVFLKVLGADVVRVPVGLTVEAIEEVDAKSKSEGATHLNQFENDANFKVHLKYTAKEIDEQLESRGLKPDCIVGGLGTSGHMSAISIYFKSKYGGSVKIVGVQPAPNEVIPGIRRIETGMKWIHWVDFDQVIDVKRNEAIEGALTVARKEGLLIGLSAGAVFHAFTKIAEDGGVYVLVFPDTGYKYVEQFEEYFHSV
;
A
#
# COMPACT_ATOMS: atom_id res chain seq x y z
N MET A 1 -15.44 19.54 40.62
CA MET A 1 -16.63 19.46 39.75
C MET A 1 -16.34 20.28 38.49
N VAL A 2 -16.09 19.62 37.36
CA VAL A 2 -15.82 20.31 36.08
C VAL A 2 -17.16 20.43 35.35
N VAL A 3 -17.72 21.63 35.32
CA VAL A 3 -18.99 21.90 34.63
C VAL A 3 -18.67 22.24 33.18
N LEU A 4 -18.81 21.26 32.28
CA LEU A 4 -18.67 21.47 30.84
C LEU A 4 -20.05 21.83 30.25
N ARG A 5 -20.12 22.93 29.49
CA ARG A 5 -21.35 23.36 28.82
C ARG A 5 -21.36 22.88 27.37
N GLY A 6 -22.37 22.08 26.99
CA GLY A 6 -22.76 21.72 25.62
C GLY A 6 -21.60 21.43 24.63
N HIS A 7 -21.06 22.49 24.01
CA HIS A 7 -19.91 22.41 23.11
C HIS A 7 -18.68 21.78 23.77
N GLY A 8 -18.37 22.17 25.01
CA GLY A 8 -17.25 21.61 25.77
C GLY A 8 -17.43 20.13 26.13
N VAL A 9 -18.67 19.65 26.22
CA VAL A 9 -18.97 18.22 26.43
C VAL A 9 -18.73 17.43 25.15
N LEU A 10 -19.23 17.90 24.01
CA LEU A 10 -19.00 17.26 22.71
C LEU A 10 -17.53 17.25 22.33
N GLU A 11 -16.80 18.33 22.58
CA GLU A 11 -15.36 18.42 22.35
C GLU A 11 -14.60 17.48 23.29
N ALA A 12 -14.92 17.47 24.59
CA ALA A 12 -14.31 16.55 25.54
C ALA A 12 -14.59 15.08 25.20
N LEU A 13 -15.82 14.71 24.82
CA LEU A 13 -16.19 13.35 24.42
C LEU A 13 -15.45 12.92 23.15
N ARG A 14 -15.25 13.84 22.19
CA ARG A 14 -14.41 13.59 21.00
C ARG A 14 -12.94 13.41 21.38
N LEU A 15 -12.38 14.27 22.23
CA LEU A 15 -10.99 14.17 22.71
C LEU A 15 -10.75 12.86 23.48
N LEU A 16 -11.75 12.38 24.20
CA LEU A 16 -11.71 11.12 24.94
C LEU A 16 -12.04 9.89 24.10
N SER A 17 -12.35 10.06 22.80
CA SER A 17 -12.79 8.97 21.92
C SER A 17 -13.93 8.14 22.52
N ALA A 18 -14.89 8.81 23.18
CA ALA A 18 -16.02 8.14 23.80
C ALA A 18 -16.92 7.47 22.74
N ASP A 19 -17.16 6.17 22.90
CA ASP A 19 -18.05 5.40 22.00
C ASP A 19 -19.54 5.61 22.37
N LYS A 20 -19.81 6.18 23.54
CA LYS A 20 -21.15 6.51 24.03
C LYS A 20 -21.20 7.95 24.47
N VAL A 21 -22.36 8.58 24.27
CA VAL A 21 -22.64 9.93 24.73
C VAL A 21 -23.97 9.94 25.48
N PRO A 22 -24.08 10.65 26.62
CA PRO A 22 -25.38 10.85 27.27
C PRO A 22 -26.26 11.72 26.36
N VAL A 23 -27.52 11.31 26.21
CA VAL A 23 -28.51 12.02 25.40
C VAL A 23 -29.74 12.27 26.26
N PHE A 24 -30.33 13.45 26.11
CA PHE A 24 -31.63 13.77 26.68
C PHE A 24 -32.60 14.06 25.55
N GLN A 25 -33.83 13.57 25.72
CA GLN A 25 -34.92 13.97 24.85
C GLN A 25 -35.50 15.29 25.34
N VAL A 26 -35.76 16.19 24.41
CA VAL A 26 -36.39 17.49 24.66
C VAL A 26 -37.55 17.63 23.68
N ASP A 27 -38.66 18.15 24.16
CA ASP A 27 -39.82 18.46 23.30
C ASP A 27 -39.41 19.56 22.29
N SER A 28 -39.57 19.26 21.00
CA SER A 28 -39.19 20.19 19.92
C SER A 28 -39.96 21.51 19.98
N SER A 29 -41.17 21.53 20.54
CA SER A 29 -41.95 22.76 20.75
C SER A 29 -41.30 23.73 21.73
N LYS A 30 -40.39 23.22 22.57
CA LYS A 30 -39.66 23.98 23.59
C LYS A 30 -38.24 24.33 23.16
N VAL A 31 -37.88 24.02 21.91
CA VAL A 31 -36.58 24.34 21.32
C VAL A 31 -36.74 25.53 20.36
N LYS A 32 -36.04 26.63 20.66
CA LYS A 32 -35.99 27.82 19.81
C LYS A 32 -34.63 27.95 19.17
N VAL A 33 -34.60 28.21 17.87
CA VAL A 33 -33.36 28.50 17.14
C VAL A 33 -33.27 30.00 16.92
N LYS A 34 -32.20 30.61 17.43
CA LYS A 34 -31.89 32.03 17.22
C LYS A 34 -30.80 32.14 16.16
N SER A 35 -31.09 32.81 15.05
CA SER A 35 -30.05 33.12 14.06
C SER A 35 -29.13 34.23 14.59
N LEU A 36 -27.81 34.03 14.47
CA LEU A 36 -26.80 34.93 15.05
C LEU A 36 -26.16 35.86 14.00
N GLN A 37 -26.30 35.57 12.72
CA GLN A 37 -25.69 36.34 11.63
C GLN A 37 -26.74 37.16 10.88
N PRO A 38 -26.66 38.50 10.90
CA PRO A 38 -27.53 39.37 10.10
C PRO A 38 -27.30 39.12 8.60
N GLY A 39 -28.37 38.90 7.83
CA GLY A 39 -28.33 38.75 6.37
C GLY A 39 -28.37 37.31 5.84
N LEU A 40 -28.29 36.29 6.71
CA LEU A 40 -28.62 34.91 6.35
C LEU A 40 -30.13 34.66 6.50
N ARG A 41 -30.67 33.74 5.70
CA ARG A 41 -32.05 33.26 5.91
C ARG A 41 -32.17 32.68 7.31
N PRO A 42 -33.29 32.92 8.02
CA PRO A 42 -33.51 32.36 9.35
C PRO A 42 -33.31 30.84 9.34
N ILE A 43 -32.46 30.37 10.24
CA ILE A 43 -32.18 28.94 10.40
C ILE A 43 -33.32 28.33 11.22
N THR A 44 -34.02 27.35 10.65
CA THR A 44 -35.13 26.64 11.31
C THR A 44 -34.63 25.47 12.15
N LEU A 45 -35.43 25.04 13.13
CA LEU A 45 -35.14 23.85 13.93
C LEU A 45 -34.96 22.59 13.06
N GLU A 46 -35.79 22.43 12.02
CA GLU A 46 -35.66 21.33 11.06
C GLU A 46 -34.32 21.37 10.30
N ALA A 47 -33.84 22.55 9.93
CA ALA A 47 -32.53 22.69 9.29
C ALA A 47 -31.38 22.30 10.25
N VAL A 48 -31.50 22.63 11.54
CA VAL A 48 -30.54 22.23 12.58
C VAL A 48 -30.56 20.72 12.80
N ILE A 49 -31.75 20.11 12.93
CA ILE A 49 -31.91 18.65 13.09
C ILE A 49 -31.32 17.94 11.87
N LYS A 50 -31.67 18.38 10.66
CA LYS A 50 -31.16 17.82 9.41
C LYS A 50 -29.63 17.92 9.31
N ALA A 51 -29.04 19.05 9.71
CA ALA A 51 -27.59 19.20 9.77
C ALA A 51 -26.92 18.30 10.83
N GLY A 52 -27.61 18.01 11.93
CA GLY A 52 -27.15 17.07 12.95
C GLY A 52 -27.13 15.61 12.47
N VAL A 53 -28.10 15.22 11.63
CA VAL A 53 -28.23 13.85 11.09
C VAL A 53 -27.36 13.64 9.84
N GLU A 54 -27.32 14.62 8.93
CA GLU A 54 -26.68 14.47 7.61
C GLU A 54 -25.26 15.07 7.55
N GLY A 55 -24.76 15.64 8.65
CA GLY A 55 -23.47 16.33 8.72
C GLY A 55 -23.56 17.84 8.47
N PRO A 56 -22.51 18.62 8.84
CA PRO A 56 -22.60 20.06 8.98
C PRO A 56 -22.81 20.73 7.62
N ARG A 57 -24.01 21.27 7.39
CA ARG A 57 -24.38 22.11 6.23
C ARG A 57 -24.75 23.54 6.61
N LEU A 58 -24.62 23.89 7.89
CA LEU A 58 -24.92 25.23 8.41
C LEU A 58 -23.60 26.00 8.67
N PRO A 59 -23.56 27.32 8.41
CA PRO A 59 -22.34 28.11 8.61
C PRO A 59 -21.90 28.12 10.08
N TYR A 60 -20.59 28.21 10.33
CA TYR A 60 -20.03 28.23 11.68
C TYR A 60 -20.55 29.44 12.49
N LYS A 61 -20.97 29.22 13.75
CA LYS A 61 -21.54 30.24 14.64
C LYS A 61 -22.72 31.03 14.02
N SER A 62 -23.54 30.40 13.19
CA SER A 62 -24.67 31.06 12.52
C SER A 62 -25.99 31.01 13.29
N PHE A 63 -26.11 30.14 14.30
CA PHE A 63 -27.29 30.02 15.15
C PHE A 63 -26.93 29.62 16.58
N ASP A 64 -27.83 29.92 17.51
CA ASP A 64 -27.91 29.36 18.86
C ASP A 64 -29.18 28.52 19.00
N VAL A 65 -29.11 27.46 19.79
CA VAL A 65 -30.27 26.67 20.21
C VAL A 65 -30.57 27.00 21.67
N GLN A 66 -31.78 27.49 21.92
CA GLN A 66 -32.30 27.77 23.24
C GLN A 66 -33.36 26.73 23.59
N ILE A 67 -33.30 26.19 24.79
CA ILE A 67 -34.24 25.21 25.31
C ILE A 67 -34.98 25.87 26.45
N GLU A 68 -36.31 25.95 26.36
CA GLU A 68 -37.18 26.59 27.36
C GLU A 68 -37.58 25.64 28.50
N GLU A 69 -36.76 24.63 28.75
CA GLU A 69 -36.86 23.69 29.87
C GLU A 69 -35.59 23.70 30.70
N GLU A 70 -35.71 23.39 31.98
CA GLU A 70 -34.57 23.16 32.85
C GLU A 70 -33.83 21.90 32.38
N ILE A 71 -32.59 22.08 31.91
CA ILE A 71 -31.76 20.96 31.46
C ILE A 71 -31.18 20.29 32.73
N PRO A 72 -31.49 19.00 32.98
CA PRO A 72 -30.95 18.32 34.14
C PRO A 72 -29.42 18.21 34.07
N SER A 73 -28.77 18.35 35.22
CA SER A 73 -27.37 17.97 35.35
C SER A 73 -27.27 16.45 35.42
N ILE A 74 -26.44 15.85 34.56
CA ILE A 74 -26.07 14.44 34.67
C ILE A 74 -24.59 14.35 35.00
N GLU A 75 -24.28 13.49 35.97
CA GLU A 75 -22.94 12.95 36.18
C GLU A 75 -22.84 11.59 35.48
N VAL A 76 -21.80 11.41 34.65
CA VAL A 76 -21.52 10.14 33.98
C VAL A 76 -20.10 9.72 34.36
N ASP A 77 -19.94 8.47 34.81
CA ASP A 77 -18.61 7.89 34.99
C ASP A 77 -17.93 7.69 33.62
N LEU A 78 -16.66 8.06 33.51
CA LEU A 78 -15.92 7.93 32.25
C LEU A 78 -15.88 6.48 31.73
N ASN A 79 -15.94 5.48 32.61
CA ASN A 79 -16.02 4.07 32.23
C ASN A 79 -17.32 3.74 31.47
N GLU A 80 -18.43 4.41 31.77
CA GLU A 80 -19.71 4.23 31.07
C GLU A 80 -19.69 4.79 29.65
N LEU A 81 -18.81 5.77 29.41
CA LEU A 81 -18.54 6.34 28.08
C LEU A 81 -17.68 5.41 27.20
N ASN A 82 -17.20 4.30 27.77
CA ASN A 82 -16.37 3.29 27.11
C ASN A 82 -15.04 3.85 26.54
N VAL A 83 -14.53 4.94 27.11
CA VAL A 83 -13.28 5.60 26.69
C VAL A 83 -12.03 4.75 26.94
N TRP A 84 -12.14 3.74 27.80
CA TRP A 84 -11.03 2.86 28.20
C TRP A 84 -11.07 1.48 27.54
N LYS A 85 -11.85 1.31 26.45
CA LYS A 85 -11.95 0.01 25.78
C LYS A 85 -10.56 -0.46 25.36
N ARG A 86 -10.04 -1.49 26.04
CA ARG A 86 -8.75 -2.08 25.69
C ARG A 86 -8.89 -2.72 24.31
N VAL A 87 -8.27 -2.06 23.34
CA VAL A 87 -8.08 -2.58 22.00
C VAL A 87 -7.00 -3.66 22.09
N GLY A 88 -7.26 -4.86 21.54
CA GLY A 88 -6.29 -5.95 21.57
C GLY A 88 -4.96 -5.58 20.88
N GLY A 89 -3.85 -6.18 21.32
CA GLY A 89 -2.48 -5.80 20.91
C GLY A 89 -2.27 -5.70 19.39
N ARG A 90 -2.82 -6.63 18.59
CA ARG A 90 -2.76 -6.56 17.12
C ARG A 90 -3.49 -5.36 16.52
N ARG A 91 -4.67 -4.99 17.05
CA ARG A 91 -5.37 -3.76 16.60
C ARG A 91 -4.63 -2.49 17.02
N LEU A 92 -3.75 -2.59 18.03
CA LEU A 92 -2.81 -1.54 18.43
C LEU A 92 -1.44 -1.63 17.73
N ARG A 93 -1.23 -2.58 16.82
CA ARG A 93 0.03 -2.80 16.09
C ARG A 93 1.24 -2.98 17.01
N VAL A 94 1.08 -3.82 18.04
CA VAL A 94 2.15 -4.24 18.95
C VAL A 94 2.69 -5.60 18.48
N TYR A 95 4.02 -5.71 18.36
CA TYR A 95 4.74 -6.89 17.88
C TYR A 95 5.83 -7.29 18.87
N ASP A 96 6.03 -8.58 19.10
CA ASP A 96 7.03 -9.11 20.05
C ASP A 96 8.43 -9.22 19.41
N SER A 97 8.52 -9.12 18.08
CA SER A 97 9.77 -9.06 17.35
C SER A 97 9.68 -8.20 16.09
N THR A 98 10.84 -7.80 15.55
CA THR A 98 10.90 -7.17 14.23
C THR A 98 10.43 -8.13 13.14
N MET A 99 10.71 -9.44 13.24
CA MET A 99 10.21 -10.40 12.27
C MET A 99 8.68 -10.42 12.22
N GLU A 100 8.01 -10.36 13.37
CA GLU A 100 6.54 -10.26 13.45
C GLU A 100 6.00 -8.98 12.78
N LEU A 101 6.67 -7.84 12.95
CA LEU A 101 6.29 -6.58 12.28
C LEU A 101 6.13 -6.75 10.76
N LEU A 102 6.80 -7.73 10.13
CA LEU A 102 6.61 -7.99 8.71
C LEU A 102 5.32 -8.74 8.41
N TYR A 103 5.17 -9.97 8.92
CA TYR A 103 4.11 -10.87 8.47
C TYR A 103 2.81 -10.73 9.28
N GLU A 104 2.86 -10.20 10.51
CA GLU A 104 1.68 -9.92 11.33
C GLU A 104 1.05 -8.55 11.03
N ASP A 105 1.80 -7.63 10.41
CA ASP A 105 1.29 -6.31 9.98
C ASP A 105 0.57 -6.39 8.62
N TRP A 106 0.54 -7.56 7.98
CA TRP A 106 -0.30 -7.81 6.82
C TRP A 106 -1.78 -7.94 7.21
N PRO A 107 -2.72 -7.48 6.36
CA PRO A 107 -2.54 -7.06 4.97
C PRO A 107 -1.96 -5.65 4.79
N THR A 108 -1.17 -5.44 3.72
CA THR A 108 -0.78 -4.06 3.34
C THR A 108 -2.02 -3.24 2.93
N PRO A 109 -2.03 -1.90 3.08
CA PRO A 109 -3.23 -1.10 2.84
C PRO A 109 -3.77 -1.21 1.39
N LEU A 110 -5.10 -1.32 1.27
CA LEU A 110 -5.84 -1.12 0.02
C LEU A 110 -6.63 0.19 0.14
N VAL A 111 -6.28 1.19 -0.66
CA VAL A 111 -6.79 2.56 -0.53
C VAL A 111 -7.58 2.95 -1.76
N LYS A 112 -8.82 3.45 -1.58
CA LYS A 112 -9.60 3.99 -2.70
C LYS A 112 -9.00 5.33 -3.14
N LEU A 113 -8.60 5.42 -4.40
CA LEU A 113 -8.13 6.66 -5.02
C LEU A 113 -9.35 7.50 -5.41
N ARG A 114 -9.68 8.50 -4.59
CA ARG A 114 -10.96 9.22 -4.67
C ARG A 114 -11.05 10.12 -5.89
N PHE A 115 -9.95 10.77 -6.27
CA PHE A 115 -9.89 11.65 -7.44
C PHE A 115 -10.10 10.88 -8.75
N PHE A 116 -9.65 9.63 -8.81
CA PHE A 116 -9.77 8.79 -10.02
C PHE A 116 -11.03 7.90 -10.04
N SER A 117 -11.79 7.88 -8.94
CA SER A 117 -13.07 7.18 -8.84
C SER A 117 -14.24 8.09 -9.23
N SER A 118 -15.30 7.49 -9.78
CA SER A 118 -16.60 8.12 -10.06
C SER A 118 -17.71 7.37 -9.31
N GLU A 119 -18.97 7.63 -9.65
CA GLU A 119 -20.11 6.84 -9.15
C GLU A 119 -20.04 5.39 -9.64
N ASP A 120 -19.76 5.20 -10.94
CA ASP A 120 -19.72 3.88 -11.58
C ASP A 120 -18.34 3.20 -11.53
N ARG A 121 -17.26 3.97 -11.31
CA ARG A 121 -15.88 3.47 -11.27
C ARG A 121 -15.26 3.60 -9.88
N SER A 122 -14.74 2.50 -9.35
CA SER A 122 -13.96 2.49 -8.12
C SER A 122 -12.52 2.08 -8.38
N VAL A 123 -11.57 2.98 -8.12
CA VAL A 123 -10.13 2.72 -8.31
C VAL A 123 -9.47 2.54 -6.94
N TRP A 124 -8.78 1.43 -6.75
CA TRP A 124 -8.11 1.07 -5.51
C TRP A 124 -6.60 0.87 -5.74
N ALA A 125 -5.78 1.35 -4.84
CA ALA A 125 -4.34 1.15 -4.83
C ALA A 125 -3.94 0.19 -3.71
N LYS A 126 -3.28 -0.92 -4.07
CA LYS A 126 -2.66 -1.86 -3.12
C LYS A 126 -1.24 -1.37 -2.82
N LEU A 127 -1.03 -0.84 -1.61
CA LEU A 127 0.17 -0.09 -1.23
C LEU A 127 1.24 -1.00 -0.61
N GLU A 128 2.01 -1.68 -1.45
CA GLU A 128 3.10 -2.57 -1.01
C GLU A 128 4.30 -1.81 -0.44
N GLY A 129 4.34 -0.48 -0.58
CA GLY A 129 5.30 0.38 0.10
C GLY A 129 5.19 0.39 1.64
N ALA A 130 4.08 -0.13 2.18
CA ALA A 130 3.85 -0.24 3.61
C ALA A 130 4.62 -1.38 4.30
N ASN A 131 5.24 -2.29 3.52
CA ASN A 131 6.13 -3.30 4.12
C ASN A 131 7.33 -2.62 4.80
N PRO A 132 7.79 -3.11 5.97
CA PRO A 132 8.62 -2.33 6.89
C PRO A 132 10.11 -2.19 6.53
N TYR A 133 10.67 -3.08 5.71
CA TYR A 133 12.12 -3.16 5.51
C TYR A 133 12.59 -2.50 4.23
N SER A 134 12.11 -2.95 3.07
CA SER A 134 12.46 -2.34 1.78
C SER A 134 11.47 -1.25 1.35
N ASN A 135 10.43 -1.01 2.15
CA ASN A 135 9.27 -0.21 1.74
C ASN A 135 8.80 -0.64 0.36
N SER A 136 8.66 -1.96 0.16
CA SER A 136 8.23 -2.54 -1.10
C SER A 136 7.66 -3.95 -0.97
N VAL A 137 7.02 -4.39 -2.05
CA VAL A 137 6.53 -5.76 -2.28
C VAL A 137 7.62 -6.84 -2.08
N LYS A 138 8.90 -6.47 -2.12
CA LYS A 138 10.02 -7.42 -2.04
C LYS A 138 10.27 -7.97 -0.65
N ASP A 139 9.74 -7.34 0.41
CA ASP A 139 9.86 -7.91 1.77
C ASP A 139 9.18 -9.28 1.86
N ARG A 140 8.06 -9.46 1.14
CA ARG A 140 7.35 -10.74 1.06
C ARG A 140 8.24 -11.84 0.52
N ILE A 141 8.93 -11.58 -0.61
CA ILE A 141 9.76 -12.60 -1.26
C ILE A 141 11.08 -12.80 -0.51
N GLY A 142 11.66 -11.75 0.07
CA GLY A 142 12.86 -11.86 0.90
C GLY A 142 12.59 -12.78 2.09
N TRP A 143 11.47 -12.56 2.79
CA TRP A 143 11.03 -13.42 3.90
C TRP A 143 10.76 -14.84 3.44
N SER A 144 9.92 -15.02 2.42
CA SER A 144 9.50 -16.34 1.96
C SER A 144 10.67 -17.19 1.48
N MET A 145 11.60 -16.63 0.70
CA MET A 145 12.76 -17.36 0.19
C MET A 145 13.73 -17.74 1.32
N ILE A 146 13.99 -16.84 2.28
CA ILE A 146 14.86 -17.12 3.42
C ILE A 146 14.23 -18.19 4.33
N MET A 147 12.94 -18.08 4.63
CA MET A 147 12.24 -19.07 5.47
C MET A 147 12.17 -20.43 4.78
N SER A 148 11.88 -20.49 3.48
CA SER A 148 11.93 -21.75 2.71
C SER A 148 13.31 -22.40 2.76
N ALA A 149 14.39 -21.61 2.58
CA ALA A 149 15.75 -22.13 2.68
C ALA A 149 16.09 -22.60 4.10
N LEU A 150 15.58 -21.92 5.13
CA LEU A 150 15.76 -22.32 6.53
C LEU A 150 15.04 -23.64 6.83
N GLU A 151 13.78 -23.77 6.44
CA GLU A 151 12.95 -24.97 6.62
C GLU A 151 13.53 -26.18 5.89
N GLU A 152 14.13 -25.97 4.71
CA GLU A 152 14.80 -27.02 3.94
C GLU A 152 16.20 -27.38 4.46
N GLY A 153 16.72 -26.68 5.48
CA GLY A 153 18.07 -26.87 5.99
C GLY A 153 19.17 -26.42 5.02
N LYS A 154 18.85 -25.52 4.07
CA LYS A 154 19.74 -25.02 3.00
C LYS A 154 20.21 -23.58 3.23
N LEU A 155 19.79 -22.93 4.30
CA LEU A 155 20.23 -21.57 4.64
C LEU A 155 21.64 -21.60 5.24
N GLY A 156 22.60 -21.11 4.47
CA GLY A 156 23.99 -20.94 4.89
C GLY A 156 24.23 -19.62 5.64
N ASP A 157 25.48 -19.41 6.04
CA ASP A 157 25.89 -18.21 6.79
C ASP A 157 25.90 -16.93 5.95
N ILE A 158 26.07 -17.07 4.64
CA ILE A 158 26.12 -15.95 3.69
C ILE A 158 25.09 -16.20 2.58
N LEU A 159 24.26 -15.19 2.31
CA LEU A 159 23.21 -15.23 1.29
C LEU A 159 23.61 -14.39 0.09
N TYR A 160 23.50 -14.96 -1.10
CA TYR A 160 23.82 -14.32 -2.38
C TYR A 160 22.53 -14.01 -3.13
N GLU A 161 22.48 -12.85 -3.78
CA GLU A 161 21.35 -12.48 -4.65
C GLU A 161 21.78 -11.50 -5.74
N ALA A 162 21.32 -11.75 -6.97
CA ALA A 162 21.35 -10.77 -8.05
C ALA A 162 20.10 -9.87 -7.95
N THR A 163 20.28 -8.56 -7.83
CA THR A 163 19.15 -7.64 -7.55
C THR A 163 19.29 -6.27 -8.19
N SER A 164 18.15 -5.59 -8.37
CA SER A 164 18.07 -4.21 -8.85
C SER A 164 17.97 -3.17 -7.74
N THR A 165 17.60 -3.55 -6.49
CA THR A 165 17.75 -2.78 -5.22
C THR A 165 16.81 -3.37 -4.14
N ASN A 166 15.49 -3.32 -4.38
CA ASN A 166 14.46 -3.61 -3.35
C ASN A 166 14.60 -5.02 -2.74
N THR A 167 14.85 -6.04 -3.57
CA THR A 167 15.08 -7.41 -3.08
C THR A 167 16.34 -7.51 -2.24
N GLY A 168 17.37 -6.73 -2.56
CA GLY A 168 18.61 -6.68 -1.78
C GLY A 168 18.39 -6.08 -0.41
N ILE A 169 17.64 -4.97 -0.32
CA ILE A 169 17.25 -4.35 0.95
C ILE A 169 16.46 -5.34 1.81
N ALA A 170 15.43 -5.98 1.23
CA ALA A 170 14.59 -6.96 1.92
C ALA A 170 15.40 -8.15 2.47
N ILE A 171 16.21 -8.78 1.61
CA ILE A 171 17.04 -9.93 2.00
C ILE A 171 18.05 -9.53 3.08
N THR A 172 18.73 -8.39 2.94
CA THR A 172 19.72 -7.93 3.93
C THR A 172 19.08 -7.69 5.28
N ALA A 173 17.96 -6.96 5.31
CA ALA A 173 17.25 -6.68 6.56
C ALA A 173 16.82 -7.96 7.27
N ILE A 174 16.23 -8.93 6.54
CA ILE A 174 15.73 -10.18 7.11
C ILE A 174 16.88 -11.13 7.50
N ALA A 175 17.96 -11.18 6.70
CA ALA A 175 19.16 -11.93 7.01
C ALA A 175 19.82 -11.45 8.31
N ASN A 176 19.86 -10.14 8.55
CA ASN A 176 20.38 -9.56 9.78
C ASN A 176 19.62 -10.06 11.03
N LEU A 177 18.29 -10.25 10.93
CA LEU A 177 17.47 -10.79 12.03
C LEU A 177 17.83 -12.24 12.39
N LEU A 178 18.41 -12.97 11.43
CA LEU A 178 18.85 -14.36 11.58
C LEU A 178 20.37 -14.48 11.80
N GLY A 179 21.07 -13.36 11.96
CA GLY A 179 22.53 -13.33 12.10
C GLY A 179 23.30 -13.79 10.85
N ARG A 180 22.70 -13.67 9.65
CA ARG A 180 23.31 -14.06 8.37
C ARG A 180 23.86 -12.85 7.64
N LYS A 181 24.94 -13.06 6.88
CA LYS A 181 25.55 -12.02 6.03
C LYS A 181 24.93 -12.06 4.64
N THR A 182 25.03 -10.96 3.91
CA THR A 182 24.54 -10.89 2.53
C THR A 182 25.57 -10.29 1.59
N ARG A 183 25.72 -10.90 0.41
CA ARG A 183 26.45 -10.34 -0.72
C ARG A 183 25.50 -10.15 -1.90
N LEU A 184 25.42 -8.92 -2.39
CA LEU A 184 24.49 -8.52 -3.44
C LEU A 184 25.24 -8.20 -4.72
N PHE A 185 24.76 -8.76 -5.82
CA PHE A 185 25.32 -8.55 -7.16
C PHE A 185 24.39 -7.63 -7.93
N ILE A 186 24.85 -6.41 -8.20
CA ILE A 186 24.02 -5.34 -8.75
C ILE A 186 24.61 -4.88 -10.09
N PRO A 187 23.84 -4.85 -11.19
CA PRO A 187 24.29 -4.29 -12.46
C PRO A 187 24.84 -2.86 -12.32
N LYS A 188 25.87 -2.53 -13.09
CA LYS A 188 26.42 -1.16 -13.14
C LYS A 188 25.43 -0.12 -13.65
N THR A 189 24.38 -0.56 -14.36
CA THR A 189 23.28 0.28 -14.89
C THR A 189 22.30 0.76 -13.82
N ILE A 190 22.28 0.13 -12.64
CA ILE A 190 21.42 0.52 -11.51
C ILE A 190 22.02 1.71 -10.77
N GLN A 191 21.18 2.62 -10.27
CA GLN A 191 21.61 3.85 -9.60
C GLN A 191 22.53 3.58 -8.40
N LYS A 192 23.52 4.46 -8.19
CA LYS A 192 24.48 4.33 -7.09
C LYS A 192 23.92 4.74 -5.73
N ALA A 193 22.90 5.59 -5.68
CA ALA A 193 22.25 5.96 -4.42
C ALA A 193 21.75 4.74 -3.62
N SER A 194 21.34 3.67 -4.32
CA SER A 194 20.95 2.41 -3.69
C SER A 194 22.06 1.75 -2.85
N ASP A 195 23.33 1.95 -3.20
CA ASP A 195 24.47 1.39 -2.45
C ASP A 195 24.55 1.95 -1.03
N VAL A 196 24.06 3.17 -0.80
CA VAL A 196 24.06 3.79 0.52
C VAL A 196 23.17 3.00 1.47
N PHE A 197 21.93 2.71 1.07
CA PHE A 197 21.00 1.92 1.89
C PHE A 197 21.53 0.52 2.18
N LEU A 198 22.13 -0.12 1.18
CA LEU A 198 22.67 -1.47 1.32
C LEU A 198 23.89 -1.51 2.26
N LYS A 199 24.78 -0.53 2.18
CA LYS A 199 25.91 -0.39 3.11
C LYS A 199 25.47 -0.09 4.53
N VAL A 200 24.46 0.76 4.71
CA VAL A 200 23.87 1.03 6.03
C VAL A 200 23.35 -0.25 6.68
N LEU A 201 22.74 -1.14 5.87
CA LEU A 201 22.26 -2.44 6.34
C LEU A 201 23.37 -3.50 6.49
N GLY A 202 24.62 -3.18 6.13
CA GLY A 202 25.76 -4.08 6.26
C GLY A 202 25.93 -5.11 5.12
N ALA A 203 25.27 -4.90 3.97
CA ALA A 203 25.46 -5.77 2.82
C ALA A 203 26.82 -5.55 2.14
N ASP A 204 27.45 -6.63 1.70
CA ASP A 204 28.56 -6.59 0.75
C ASP A 204 28.01 -6.39 -0.66
N VAL A 205 28.41 -5.33 -1.36
CA VAL A 205 27.84 -4.97 -2.66
C VAL A 205 28.89 -5.10 -3.76
N VAL A 206 28.62 -5.98 -4.73
CA VAL A 206 29.45 -6.24 -5.90
C VAL A 206 28.76 -5.70 -7.15
N ARG A 207 29.39 -4.73 -7.84
CA ARG A 207 28.86 -4.17 -9.09
C ARG A 207 29.32 -4.99 -10.29
N VAL A 208 28.37 -5.65 -10.96
CA VAL A 208 28.63 -6.54 -12.11
C VAL A 208 28.44 -5.82 -13.45
N PRO A 209 29.28 -6.08 -14.48
CA PRO A 209 29.27 -5.38 -15.76
C PRO A 209 28.19 -5.92 -16.73
N VAL A 210 26.97 -6.13 -16.24
CA VAL A 210 25.82 -6.60 -17.03
C VAL A 210 24.78 -5.49 -17.20
N GLY A 211 23.91 -5.63 -18.21
CA GLY A 211 22.85 -4.66 -18.50
C GLY A 211 21.61 -4.88 -17.63
N LEU A 212 21.20 -6.14 -17.47
CA LEU A 212 20.04 -6.56 -16.68
C LEU A 212 20.45 -7.44 -15.51
N THR A 213 19.66 -7.40 -14.42
CA THR A 213 19.90 -8.24 -13.23
C THR A 213 19.90 -9.74 -13.56
N VAL A 214 19.04 -10.18 -14.49
CA VAL A 214 18.92 -11.59 -14.85
C VAL A 214 20.18 -12.16 -15.53
N GLU A 215 20.99 -11.30 -16.15
CA GLU A 215 22.24 -11.71 -16.81
C GLU A 215 23.33 -12.11 -15.81
N ALA A 216 23.20 -11.72 -14.52
CA ALA A 216 24.16 -12.07 -13.48
C ALA A 216 23.87 -13.42 -12.79
N ILE A 217 22.71 -14.04 -13.04
CA ILE A 217 22.23 -15.19 -12.24
C ILE A 217 23.20 -16.37 -12.30
N GLU A 218 23.68 -16.75 -13.49
CA GLU A 218 24.57 -17.90 -13.67
C GLU A 218 25.91 -17.71 -12.95
N GLU A 219 26.50 -16.52 -13.06
CA GLU A 219 27.75 -16.19 -12.38
C GLU A 219 27.58 -16.22 -10.85
N VAL A 220 26.47 -15.66 -10.35
CA VAL A 220 26.14 -15.65 -8.91
C VAL A 220 25.92 -17.07 -8.40
N ASP A 221 25.26 -17.92 -9.18
CA ASP A 221 25.02 -19.32 -8.83
C ASP A 221 26.34 -20.09 -8.74
N ALA A 222 27.19 -20.01 -9.77
CA ALA A 222 28.52 -20.63 -9.77
C ALA A 222 29.38 -20.15 -8.59
N LYS A 223 29.39 -18.84 -8.33
CA LYS A 223 30.16 -18.24 -7.23
C LYS A 223 29.63 -18.70 -5.87
N SER A 224 28.32 -18.73 -5.67
CA SER A 224 27.70 -19.17 -4.42
C SER A 224 28.09 -20.61 -4.08
N LYS A 225 28.05 -21.51 -5.06
CA LYS A 225 28.47 -22.92 -4.91
C LYS A 225 29.95 -23.02 -4.55
N SER A 226 30.81 -22.25 -5.21
CA SER A 226 32.25 -22.27 -4.96
C SER A 226 32.63 -21.73 -3.58
N GLU A 227 31.84 -20.80 -3.02
CA GLU A 227 32.12 -20.12 -1.75
C GLU A 227 31.26 -20.66 -0.59
N GLY A 228 30.44 -21.68 -0.83
CA GLY A 228 29.56 -22.29 0.18
C GLY A 228 28.43 -21.36 0.66
N ALA A 229 28.03 -20.40 -0.16
CA ALA A 229 26.95 -19.46 0.12
C ALA A 229 25.60 -19.96 -0.42
N THR A 230 24.49 -19.47 0.16
CA THR A 230 23.14 -19.77 -0.33
C THR A 230 22.71 -18.72 -1.33
N HIS A 231 22.55 -19.09 -2.59
CA HIS A 231 21.90 -18.25 -3.59
C HIS A 231 20.38 -18.40 -3.48
N LEU A 232 19.67 -17.30 -3.16
CA LEU A 232 18.21 -17.34 -2.99
C LEU A 232 17.47 -17.34 -4.34
N ASN A 233 18.05 -16.69 -5.36
CA ASN A 233 17.61 -16.65 -6.76
C ASN A 233 16.13 -16.28 -6.92
N GLN A 234 15.82 -14.99 -6.76
CA GLN A 234 14.44 -14.48 -6.83
C GLN A 234 13.69 -14.76 -8.15
N PHE A 235 14.42 -15.08 -9.22
CA PHE A 235 13.85 -15.34 -10.55
C PHE A 235 13.42 -16.79 -10.72
N GLU A 236 14.04 -17.71 -9.98
CA GLU A 236 13.77 -19.16 -10.07
C GLU A 236 13.13 -19.77 -8.81
N ASN A 237 13.18 -19.08 -7.67
CA ASN A 237 12.70 -19.63 -6.42
C ASN A 237 11.17 -19.53 -6.27
N ASP A 238 10.47 -20.66 -6.30
CA ASP A 238 9.00 -20.73 -6.22
C ASP A 238 8.42 -20.15 -4.92
N ALA A 239 9.22 -19.98 -3.87
CA ALA A 239 8.81 -19.26 -2.66
C ALA A 239 8.39 -17.81 -2.96
N ASN A 240 8.92 -17.19 -4.03
CA ASN A 240 8.48 -15.90 -4.55
C ASN A 240 7.01 -15.93 -5.03
N PHE A 241 6.67 -16.86 -5.91
CA PHE A 241 5.30 -17.01 -6.40
C PHE A 241 4.33 -17.40 -5.26
N LYS A 242 4.72 -18.40 -4.44
CA LYS A 242 3.88 -18.96 -3.37
C LYS A 242 3.47 -17.91 -2.34
N VAL A 243 4.36 -17.00 -1.95
CA VAL A 243 4.02 -15.96 -0.95
C VAL A 243 2.99 -14.97 -1.49
N HIS A 244 3.07 -14.61 -2.76
CA HIS A 244 2.08 -13.73 -3.37
C HIS A 244 0.73 -14.42 -3.56
N LEU A 245 0.72 -15.72 -3.83
CA LEU A 245 -0.52 -16.49 -3.94
C LEU A 245 -1.19 -16.63 -2.57
N LYS A 246 -0.40 -16.93 -1.53
CA LYS A 246 -0.88 -17.11 -0.15
C LYS A 246 -1.36 -15.82 0.48
N TYR A 247 -0.66 -14.71 0.22
CA TYR A 247 -0.91 -13.42 0.85
C TYR A 247 -1.39 -12.39 -0.17
N THR A 248 -0.53 -11.78 -0.97
CA THR A 248 -0.88 -10.61 -1.81
C THR A 248 -2.20 -10.76 -2.58
N ALA A 249 -2.42 -11.88 -3.27
CA ALA A 249 -3.64 -12.13 -4.04
C ALA A 249 -4.87 -12.29 -3.13
N LYS A 250 -4.74 -13.10 -2.08
CA LYS A 250 -5.78 -13.33 -1.08
C LYS A 250 -6.14 -12.05 -0.32
N GLU A 251 -5.16 -11.23 0.03
CA GLU A 251 -5.37 -9.95 0.69
C GLU A 251 -6.20 -9.00 -0.17
N ILE A 252 -5.90 -8.88 -1.47
CA ILE A 252 -6.69 -8.03 -2.38
C ILE A 252 -8.15 -8.46 -2.39
N ASP A 253 -8.39 -9.77 -2.46
CA ASP A 253 -9.72 -10.38 -2.49
C ASP A 253 -10.48 -10.13 -1.18
N GLU A 254 -9.91 -10.50 -0.04
CA GLU A 254 -10.52 -10.29 1.29
C GLU A 254 -10.75 -8.80 1.59
N GLN A 255 -9.82 -7.93 1.19
CA GLN A 255 -9.94 -6.49 1.37
C GLN A 255 -11.10 -5.91 0.54
N LEU A 256 -11.28 -6.33 -0.71
CA LEU A 256 -12.42 -5.91 -1.53
C LEU A 256 -13.74 -6.52 -1.04
N GLU A 257 -13.75 -7.79 -0.65
CA GLU A 257 -14.92 -8.47 -0.11
C GLU A 257 -15.42 -7.78 1.17
N SER A 258 -14.52 -7.28 2.03
CA SER A 258 -14.88 -6.47 3.21
C SER A 258 -15.62 -5.18 2.88
N ARG A 259 -15.57 -4.74 1.61
CA ARG A 259 -16.28 -3.58 1.06
C ARG A 259 -17.52 -3.99 0.26
N GLY A 260 -17.83 -5.28 0.18
CA GLY A 260 -18.87 -5.83 -0.69
C GLY A 260 -18.53 -5.72 -2.18
N LEU A 261 -17.24 -5.70 -2.54
CA LEU A 261 -16.76 -5.50 -3.90
C LEU A 261 -16.00 -6.73 -4.42
N LYS A 262 -16.01 -6.90 -5.75
CA LYS A 262 -15.15 -7.82 -6.51
C LYS A 262 -14.40 -6.97 -7.54
N PRO A 263 -13.12 -7.25 -7.86
CA PRO A 263 -12.45 -6.51 -8.93
C PRO A 263 -12.99 -6.91 -10.30
N ASP A 264 -12.97 -5.98 -11.24
CA ASP A 264 -13.20 -6.22 -12.66
C ASP A 264 -11.88 -6.17 -13.43
N CYS A 265 -10.89 -5.41 -12.95
CA CYS A 265 -9.56 -5.33 -13.54
C CYS A 265 -8.48 -5.17 -12.46
N ILE A 266 -7.39 -5.92 -12.57
CA ILE A 266 -6.20 -5.78 -11.73
C ILE A 266 -5.00 -5.47 -12.62
N VAL A 267 -4.30 -4.39 -12.32
CA VAL A 267 -3.17 -3.88 -13.09
C VAL A 267 -1.90 -3.91 -12.23
N GLY A 268 -0.81 -4.46 -12.75
CA GLY A 268 0.47 -4.49 -12.04
C GLY A 268 1.69 -4.68 -12.93
N GLY A 269 2.84 -4.28 -12.40
CA GLY A 269 4.12 -4.27 -13.12
C GLY A 269 4.80 -5.63 -13.16
N LEU A 270 5.47 -5.97 -14.26
CA LEU A 270 6.13 -7.26 -14.45
C LEU A 270 7.64 -7.16 -14.16
N GLY A 271 8.07 -7.71 -13.02
CA GLY A 271 9.49 -7.84 -12.65
C GLY A 271 9.95 -9.29 -12.76
N THR A 272 9.93 -10.03 -11.66
CA THR A 272 10.14 -11.49 -11.68
C THR A 272 8.93 -12.26 -12.23
N SER A 273 7.80 -11.59 -12.49
CA SER A 273 6.42 -12.10 -12.67
C SER A 273 5.71 -12.64 -11.42
N GLY A 274 6.42 -12.90 -10.31
CA GLY A 274 5.88 -13.64 -9.16
C GLY A 274 4.53 -13.14 -8.62
N HIS A 275 4.42 -11.84 -8.32
CA HIS A 275 3.15 -11.30 -7.78
C HIS A 275 2.01 -11.29 -8.79
N MET A 276 2.25 -10.86 -10.03
CA MET A 276 1.19 -10.79 -11.04
C MET A 276 0.75 -12.16 -11.53
N SER A 277 1.65 -13.13 -11.63
CA SER A 277 1.28 -14.52 -11.93
C SER A 277 0.44 -15.12 -10.79
N ALA A 278 0.81 -14.86 -9.53
CA ALA A 278 0.04 -15.34 -8.39
C ALA A 278 -1.36 -14.71 -8.31
N ILE A 279 -1.45 -13.40 -8.55
CA ILE A 279 -2.72 -12.67 -8.65
C ILE A 279 -3.56 -13.23 -9.79
N SER A 280 -2.96 -13.44 -10.97
CA SER A 280 -3.68 -14.00 -12.13
C SER A 280 -4.27 -15.37 -11.80
N ILE A 281 -3.46 -16.31 -11.30
CA ILE A 281 -3.92 -17.65 -10.93
C ILE A 281 -5.04 -17.59 -9.90
N TYR A 282 -4.88 -16.79 -8.85
CA TYR A 282 -5.90 -16.68 -7.80
C TYR A 282 -7.23 -16.18 -8.36
N PHE A 283 -7.24 -15.03 -9.04
CA PHE A 283 -8.47 -14.38 -9.49
C PHE A 283 -9.11 -15.09 -10.67
N LYS A 284 -8.32 -15.63 -11.62
CA LYS A 284 -8.86 -16.46 -12.71
C LYS A 284 -9.42 -17.79 -12.20
N SER A 285 -8.82 -18.39 -11.17
CA SER A 285 -9.37 -19.61 -10.56
C SER A 285 -10.69 -19.35 -9.83
N LYS A 286 -10.81 -18.23 -9.10
CA LYS A 286 -12.01 -17.91 -8.32
C LYS A 286 -13.14 -17.32 -9.16
N TYR A 287 -12.81 -16.49 -10.16
CA TYR A 287 -13.77 -15.64 -10.88
C TYR A 287 -13.75 -15.79 -12.40
N GLY A 288 -12.87 -16.65 -12.95
CA GLY A 288 -12.77 -16.90 -14.39
C GLY A 288 -12.49 -15.63 -15.20
N GLY A 289 -13.10 -15.54 -16.38
CA GLY A 289 -12.95 -14.39 -17.29
C GLY A 289 -13.63 -13.09 -16.81
N SER A 290 -14.32 -13.09 -15.66
CA SER A 290 -14.98 -11.88 -15.14
C SER A 290 -14.01 -10.88 -14.49
N VAL A 291 -12.73 -11.24 -14.38
CA VAL A 291 -11.66 -10.36 -13.89
C VAL A 291 -10.58 -10.28 -14.96
N LYS A 292 -10.30 -9.08 -15.45
CA LYS A 292 -9.18 -8.80 -16.35
C LYS A 292 -7.89 -8.65 -15.53
N ILE A 293 -6.80 -9.24 -15.99
CA ILE A 293 -5.47 -9.14 -15.40
C ILE A 293 -4.55 -8.50 -16.43
N VAL A 294 -4.02 -7.32 -16.10
CA VAL A 294 -3.21 -6.51 -17.00
C VAL A 294 -1.79 -6.38 -16.47
N GLY A 295 -0.84 -6.87 -17.26
CA GLY A 295 0.59 -6.71 -17.00
C GLY A 295 1.10 -5.38 -17.55
N VAL A 296 2.10 -4.81 -16.89
CA VAL A 296 2.76 -3.57 -17.33
C VAL A 296 4.26 -3.80 -17.44
N GLN A 297 4.84 -3.39 -18.56
CA GLN A 297 6.26 -3.51 -18.82
C GLN A 297 6.82 -2.22 -19.46
N PRO A 298 8.15 -2.00 -19.39
CA PRO A 298 8.77 -0.89 -20.11
C PRO A 298 8.57 -1.03 -21.62
N ALA A 299 8.35 0.06 -22.33
CA ALA A 299 8.39 0.08 -23.79
C ALA A 299 9.78 -0.35 -24.32
N PRO A 300 9.92 -0.71 -25.61
CA PRO A 300 11.21 -1.13 -26.15
C PRO A 300 12.29 -0.05 -25.94
N ASN A 301 13.46 -0.46 -25.48
CA ASN A 301 14.61 0.40 -25.13
C ASN A 301 14.40 1.34 -23.94
N GLU A 302 13.31 1.22 -23.19
CA GLU A 302 13.07 1.98 -21.96
C GLU A 302 13.46 1.16 -20.72
N VAL A 303 13.89 1.86 -19.67
CA VAL A 303 14.21 1.25 -18.37
C VAL A 303 13.35 1.90 -17.30
N ILE A 304 12.48 1.11 -16.67
CA ILE A 304 11.69 1.52 -15.51
C ILE A 304 12.12 0.65 -14.32
N PRO A 305 12.70 1.24 -13.26
CA PRO A 305 13.17 0.47 -12.11
C PRO A 305 12.10 -0.47 -11.54
N GLY A 306 12.49 -1.73 -11.33
CA GLY A 306 11.66 -2.76 -10.71
C GLY A 306 10.82 -3.62 -11.66
N ILE A 307 10.69 -3.23 -12.94
CA ILE A 307 9.99 -3.99 -13.98
C ILE A 307 10.87 -4.23 -15.21
N ARG A 308 10.53 -5.23 -16.02
CA ARG A 308 11.24 -5.64 -17.24
C ARG A 308 10.26 -6.24 -18.24
N ARG A 309 10.73 -6.45 -19.47
CA ARG A 309 9.91 -6.98 -20.55
C ARG A 309 9.82 -8.52 -20.48
N ILE A 310 8.67 -9.10 -20.82
CA ILE A 310 8.41 -10.55 -20.73
C ILE A 310 9.43 -11.37 -21.51
N GLU A 311 9.83 -10.90 -22.69
CA GLU A 311 10.82 -11.50 -23.59
C GLU A 311 12.22 -11.62 -22.96
N THR A 312 12.49 -10.96 -21.84
CA THR A 312 13.72 -11.16 -21.05
C THR A 312 13.68 -12.42 -20.18
N GLY A 313 12.61 -13.22 -20.27
CA GLY A 313 12.45 -14.54 -19.63
C GLY A 313 11.96 -14.46 -18.19
N MET A 314 10.71 -14.85 -17.92
CA MET A 314 10.09 -14.82 -16.58
C MET A 314 9.49 -16.19 -16.23
N LYS A 315 9.96 -16.84 -15.16
CA LYS A 315 9.54 -18.21 -14.80
C LYS A 315 8.03 -18.44 -14.76
N TRP A 316 7.30 -17.63 -13.99
CA TRP A 316 5.88 -17.86 -13.71
C TRP A 316 4.93 -17.23 -14.73
N ILE A 317 5.45 -16.49 -15.72
CA ILE A 317 4.61 -15.89 -16.76
C ILE A 317 3.97 -16.98 -17.63
N HIS A 318 4.63 -18.13 -17.79
CA HIS A 318 4.17 -19.25 -18.62
C HIS A 318 3.03 -20.06 -17.98
N TRP A 319 2.69 -19.79 -16.72
CA TRP A 319 1.59 -20.47 -16.04
C TRP A 319 0.27 -19.70 -16.14
N VAL A 320 0.30 -18.51 -16.74
CA VAL A 320 -0.81 -17.56 -16.67
C VAL A 320 -1.07 -16.90 -18.02
N ASP A 321 -2.33 -16.58 -18.25
CA ASP A 321 -2.76 -15.74 -19.36
C ASP A 321 -3.10 -14.35 -18.82
N PHE A 322 -2.35 -13.35 -19.28
CA PHE A 322 -2.71 -11.94 -19.10
C PHE A 322 -3.69 -11.54 -20.20
N ASP A 323 -4.76 -10.84 -19.83
CA ASP A 323 -5.72 -10.32 -20.81
C ASP A 323 -5.08 -9.23 -21.68
N GLN A 324 -4.11 -8.49 -21.12
CA GLN A 324 -3.31 -7.51 -21.85
C GLN A 324 -1.96 -7.28 -21.18
N VAL A 325 -0.95 -6.92 -21.98
CA VAL A 325 0.34 -6.39 -21.51
C VAL A 325 0.55 -5.03 -22.15
N ILE A 326 0.79 -4.00 -21.32
CA ILE A 326 0.90 -2.61 -21.77
C ILE A 326 2.34 -2.14 -21.67
N ASP A 327 2.85 -1.64 -22.78
CA ASP A 327 4.14 -0.97 -22.88
C ASP A 327 4.02 0.49 -22.40
N VAL A 328 4.91 0.88 -21.49
CA VAL A 328 4.94 2.22 -20.90
C VAL A 328 6.37 2.78 -20.97
N LYS A 329 6.50 4.03 -21.41
CA LYS A 329 7.79 4.75 -21.45
C LYS A 329 8.18 5.25 -20.07
N ARG A 330 9.48 5.48 -19.83
CA ARG A 330 9.94 6.00 -18.53
C ARG A 330 9.30 7.35 -18.17
N ASN A 331 9.17 8.27 -19.13
CA ASN A 331 8.53 9.57 -18.89
C ASN A 331 7.04 9.44 -18.54
N GLU A 332 6.30 8.55 -19.22
CA GLU A 332 4.90 8.25 -18.91
C GLU A 332 4.75 7.69 -17.48
N ALA A 333 5.70 6.86 -17.04
CA ALA A 333 5.73 6.34 -15.68
C ALA A 333 5.99 7.42 -14.63
N ILE A 334 6.93 8.34 -14.90
CA ILE A 334 7.21 9.50 -14.03
C ILE A 334 5.98 10.41 -13.95
N GLU A 335 5.36 10.74 -15.09
CA GLU A 335 4.13 11.53 -15.14
C GLU A 335 2.97 10.90 -14.38
N GLY A 336 2.84 9.57 -14.45
CA GLY A 336 1.87 8.82 -13.67
C GLY A 336 2.11 8.99 -12.16
N ALA A 337 3.36 8.86 -11.70
CA ALA A 337 3.72 9.08 -10.30
C ALA A 337 3.45 10.53 -9.85
N LEU A 338 3.79 11.52 -10.68
CA LEU A 338 3.51 12.94 -10.39
C LEU A 338 2.01 13.22 -10.31
N THR A 339 1.22 12.59 -11.18
CA THR A 339 -0.24 12.75 -11.22
C THR A 339 -0.88 12.21 -9.95
N VAL A 340 -0.52 11.00 -9.53
CA VAL A 340 -1.01 10.42 -8.27
C VAL A 340 -0.58 11.26 -7.07
N ALA A 341 0.68 11.71 -7.02
CA ALA A 341 1.16 12.57 -5.94
C ALA A 341 0.36 13.88 -5.83
N ARG A 342 0.09 14.55 -6.95
CA ARG A 342 -0.62 15.84 -6.97
C ARG A 342 -2.13 15.72 -6.75
N LYS A 343 -2.75 14.58 -7.09
CA LYS A 343 -4.20 14.40 -7.03
C LYS A 343 -4.69 13.62 -5.81
N GLU A 344 -3.87 12.69 -5.31
CA GLU A 344 -4.20 11.82 -4.17
C GLU A 344 -3.27 12.04 -2.97
N GLY A 345 -2.18 12.81 -3.13
CA GLY A 345 -1.20 13.04 -2.05
C GLY A 345 -0.26 11.86 -1.78
N LEU A 346 -0.27 10.83 -2.63
CA LEU A 346 0.57 9.63 -2.48
C LEU A 346 1.80 9.71 -3.40
N LEU A 347 2.99 9.76 -2.82
CA LEU A 347 4.24 9.70 -3.57
C LEU A 347 4.62 8.23 -3.86
N ILE A 348 4.21 7.74 -5.02
CA ILE A 348 4.40 6.34 -5.46
C ILE A 348 5.68 6.14 -6.27
N GLY A 349 6.20 4.91 -6.32
CA GLY A 349 7.39 4.58 -7.11
C GLY A 349 7.17 4.59 -8.61
N LEU A 350 8.26 4.50 -9.40
CA LEU A 350 8.18 4.60 -10.86
C LEU A 350 7.41 3.45 -11.51
N SER A 351 7.59 2.21 -11.03
CA SER A 351 6.79 1.08 -11.51
C SER A 351 5.30 1.24 -11.22
N ALA A 352 4.94 1.84 -10.08
CA ALA A 352 3.56 2.18 -9.73
C ALA A 352 3.02 3.30 -10.63
N GLY A 353 3.83 4.29 -10.98
CA GLY A 353 3.48 5.32 -11.96
C GLY A 353 3.21 4.73 -13.35
N ALA A 354 3.98 3.73 -13.78
CA ALA A 354 3.72 2.98 -15.00
C ALA A 354 2.39 2.21 -14.93
N VAL A 355 2.10 1.56 -13.80
CA VAL A 355 0.81 0.88 -13.54
C VAL A 355 -0.36 1.86 -13.62
N PHE A 356 -0.23 3.03 -13.00
CA PHE A 356 -1.25 4.07 -13.07
C PHE A 356 -1.45 4.57 -14.52
N HIS A 357 -0.37 4.82 -15.25
CA HIS A 357 -0.45 5.25 -16.64
C HIS A 357 -1.13 4.18 -17.52
N ALA A 358 -0.77 2.91 -17.36
CA ALA A 358 -1.44 1.80 -18.03
C ALA A 358 -2.94 1.75 -17.70
N PHE A 359 -3.31 1.94 -16.44
CA PHE A 359 -4.72 2.09 -16.03
C PHE A 359 -5.43 3.21 -16.80
N THR A 360 -4.83 4.40 -16.92
CA THR A 360 -5.49 5.50 -17.66
C THR A 360 -5.75 5.19 -19.14
N LYS A 361 -4.98 4.26 -19.74
CA LYS A 361 -5.17 3.80 -21.12
C LYS A 361 -6.32 2.79 -21.29
N ILE A 362 -6.69 2.08 -20.22
CA ILE A 362 -7.70 0.99 -20.27
C ILE A 362 -8.93 1.25 -19.42
N ALA A 363 -8.93 2.31 -18.62
CA ALA A 363 -10.04 2.62 -17.75
C ALA A 363 -11.29 2.91 -18.59
N GLU A 364 -12.36 2.17 -18.31
CA GLU A 364 -13.70 2.43 -18.83
C GLU A 364 -14.45 3.33 -17.82
N ASP A 365 -15.69 3.71 -18.13
CA ASP A 365 -16.47 4.61 -17.28
C ASP A 365 -16.95 3.95 -15.97
N GLY A 366 -16.97 2.61 -15.92
CA GLY A 366 -17.42 1.82 -14.78
C GLY A 366 -16.49 0.68 -14.40
N GLY A 367 -16.74 0.10 -13.23
CA GLY A 367 -16.05 -1.10 -12.73
C GLY A 367 -15.07 -0.85 -11.58
N VAL A 368 -14.58 -1.94 -11.01
CA VAL A 368 -13.66 -1.95 -9.86
C VAL A 368 -12.24 -2.29 -10.33
N TYR A 369 -11.35 -1.30 -10.23
CA TYR A 369 -9.95 -1.42 -10.63
C TYR A 369 -9.05 -1.53 -9.40
N VAL A 370 -8.09 -2.46 -9.43
CA VAL A 370 -7.01 -2.56 -8.43
C VAL A 370 -5.67 -2.31 -9.10
N LEU A 371 -4.93 -1.32 -8.60
CA LEU A 371 -3.60 -0.97 -9.03
C LEU A 371 -2.59 -1.44 -7.99
N VAL A 372 -1.68 -2.34 -8.35
CA VAL A 372 -0.63 -2.80 -7.44
C VAL A 372 0.52 -1.81 -7.47
N PHE A 373 0.74 -1.09 -6.37
CA PHE A 373 1.82 -0.10 -6.23
C PHE A 373 2.98 -0.72 -5.44
N PRO A 374 4.09 -1.13 -6.11
CA PRO A 374 5.08 -2.00 -5.49
C PRO A 374 5.91 -1.34 -4.41
N ASP A 375 6.11 -0.02 -4.46
CA ASP A 375 6.92 0.76 -3.52
C ASP A 375 6.62 2.27 -3.54
N THR A 376 7.38 3.03 -2.74
CA THR A 376 7.24 4.48 -2.57
C THR A 376 8.17 5.29 -3.48
N GLY A 377 7.77 6.51 -3.83
CA GLY A 377 8.55 7.42 -4.67
C GLY A 377 9.83 7.99 -4.01
N TYR A 378 9.95 7.93 -2.68
CA TYR A 378 11.11 8.47 -1.95
C TYR A 378 12.47 7.87 -2.36
N LYS A 379 12.47 6.68 -2.97
CA LYS A 379 13.70 6.03 -3.46
C LYS A 379 14.13 6.50 -4.85
N TYR A 380 13.32 7.34 -5.49
CA TYR A 380 13.48 7.73 -6.90
C TYR A 380 13.72 9.23 -7.09
N VAL A 381 14.30 9.89 -6.06
CA VAL A 381 14.56 11.33 -6.08
C VAL A 381 15.45 11.74 -7.26
N GLU A 382 16.52 10.97 -7.54
CA GLU A 382 17.43 11.24 -8.67
C GLU A 382 16.69 11.25 -10.03
N GLN A 383 15.75 10.33 -10.22
CA GLN A 383 14.98 10.22 -11.46
C GLN A 383 13.94 11.33 -11.58
N PHE A 384 13.34 11.76 -10.46
CA PHE A 384 12.46 12.92 -10.45
C PHE A 384 13.24 14.21 -10.73
N GLU A 385 14.41 14.37 -10.14
CA GLU A 385 15.31 15.51 -10.40
C GLU A 385 15.72 15.57 -11.87
N GLU A 386 16.19 14.45 -12.43
CA GLU A 386 16.54 14.34 -13.86
C GLU A 386 15.37 14.76 -14.77
N TYR A 387 14.15 14.28 -14.46
CA TYR A 387 12.96 14.63 -15.22
C TYR A 387 12.67 16.13 -15.15
N PHE A 388 12.70 16.75 -13.97
CA PHE A 388 12.43 18.18 -13.81
C PHE A 388 13.49 19.08 -14.46
N HIS A 389 14.72 18.61 -14.64
CA HIS A 389 15.73 19.31 -15.42
C HIS A 389 15.54 19.19 -16.94
N SER A 390 14.77 18.22 -17.39
CA SER A 390 14.55 17.92 -18.81
C SER A 390 13.29 18.55 -19.42
N VAL A 391 12.36 19.07 -18.58
CA VAL A 391 11.05 19.61 -18.99
C VAL A 391 10.93 21.12 -18.88
#